data_AF-A0A917A3C8-F1
#
_entry.id   AF-A0A917A3C8-F1
#
_cell.length_a   1.000
_cell.length_b   1.000
_cell.length_c   1.000
_cell.angle_alpha   90.00
_cell.angle_beta   90.00
_cell.angle_gamma   90.00
#
_symmetry.space_group_name_H-M   'P 1'
#
loop_
_entity.id
_entity.type
_entity.pdbx_description
1 polymer ?
#
loop_
_entity_poly.entity_id
_entity_poly.type
_entity_poly.pdbx_seq_one_letter_code
_entity_poly.pdbx_strand_id
1 'polypeptide(L)' 'MSVDPVQEAAQWLAGLTAAEKPSPIIPELRRRFGLSALEACRVTAAAGKMTTAPEAKL' A
#
# COMPACT_ATOMS: atom_id res chain seq x y z
N MET A 1 9.82 -5.33 -19.29
CA MET A 1 9.17 -4.19 -18.62
C MET A 1 9.57 -4.24 -17.15
N SER A 2 10.36 -3.29 -16.67
CA SER A 2 10.63 -3.19 -15.23
C SER A 2 9.40 -2.62 -14.56
N VAL A 3 8.74 -3.43 -13.72
CA VAL A 3 7.58 -3.00 -12.94
C VAL A 3 8.14 -2.29 -11.71
N ASP A 4 7.76 -1.03 -11.49
CA ASP A 4 8.21 -0.28 -10.31
C ASP A 4 7.57 -0.91 -9.05
N PRO A 5 8.37 -1.39 -8.09
CA PRO A 5 7.84 -2.14 -6.95
C PRO A 5 6.97 -1.29 -6.02
N VAL A 6 7.13 0.04 -6.04
CA VAL A 6 6.25 0.96 -5.31
C VAL A 6 4.89 1.06 -6.01
N GLN A 7 4.88 1.10 -7.34
CA GLN A 7 3.63 1.14 -8.10
C GLN A 7 2.84 -0.17 -7.96
N GLU A 8 3.50 -1.32 -8.06
CA GLU A 8 2.87 -2.63 -7.90
C GLU A 8 2.27 -2.80 -6.50
N ALA A 9 3.04 -2.44 -5.46
CA ALA A 9 2.57 -2.49 -4.08
C ALA A 9 1.41 -1.51 -3.81
N ALA A 10 1.40 -0.34 -4.45
CA ALA A 10 0.31 0.63 -4.33
C ALA A 10 -0.98 0.13 -4.99
N GLN A 11 -0.87 -0.46 -6.18
CA GLN A 11 -2.01 -1.10 -6.86
C GLN A 11 -2.59 -2.24 -6.04
N TRP A 12 -1.73 -3.10 -5.51
CA TRP A 12 -2.11 -4.18 -4.62
C TRP A 12 -2.85 -3.65 -3.39
N LEU A 13 -2.28 -2.66 -2.69
CA LEU A 13 -2.88 -2.09 -1.48
C LEU A 13 -4.20 -1.34 -1.75
N ALA A 14 -4.33 -0.70 -2.92
CA ALA A 14 -5.54 0.01 -3.33
C ALA A 14 -6.70 -0.94 -3.67
N GLY A 15 -6.39 -2.18 -4.06
CA GLY A 15 -7.36 -3.23 -4.35
C GLY A 15 -7.92 -3.95 -3.12
N LEU A 16 -7.31 -3.77 -1.94
CA LEU A 16 -7.77 -4.39 -0.70
C LEU A 16 -8.91 -3.61 -0.06
N THR A 17 -9.91 -4.33 0.44
CA THR A 17 -10.92 -3.76 1.35
C THR A 17 -10.32 -3.48 2.73
N ALA A 18 -11.00 -2.66 3.55
CA ALA A 18 -10.53 -2.33 4.90
C ALA A 18 -10.31 -3.57 5.79
N ALA A 19 -11.13 -4.61 5.62
CA ALA A 19 -11.01 -5.87 6.36
C ALA A 19 -9.78 -6.70 5.94
N GLU A 20 -9.30 -6.53 4.71
CA GLU A 20 -8.17 -7.27 4.14
C GLU A 20 -6.83 -6.55 4.34
N LYS A 21 -6.86 -5.27 4.73
CA LYS A 21 -5.65 -4.47 4.93
C LYS A 21 -4.86 -5.02 6.13
N PRO A 22 -3.61 -5.47 5.91
CA PRO A 22 -2.81 -6.01 7.00
C PRO A 22 -2.45 -4.90 7.98
N SER A 23 -2.69 -5.11 9.27
CA SER A 23 -2.20 -4.22 10.32
C SER A 23 -1.09 -4.94 11.11
N PRO A 24 0.15 -4.44 11.12
CA PRO A 24 0.63 -3.17 10.54
C PRO A 24 1.02 -3.24 9.04
N ILE A 25 0.60 -2.23 8.25
CA ILE A 25 0.80 -2.17 6.78
C ILE A 25 2.29 -2.07 6.38
N ILE A 26 3.05 -1.18 7.03
CA ILE A 26 4.43 -0.87 6.61
C ILE A 26 5.37 -2.09 6.72
N PRO A 27 5.42 -2.85 7.83
CA PRO A 27 6.23 -4.07 7.90
C PRO A 27 5.83 -5.11 6.84
N GLU A 28 4.54 -5.25 6.56
CA GLU A 28 4.06 -6.22 5.57
C GLU A 28 4.45 -5.83 4.14
N LEU A 29 4.37 -4.54 3.79
CA LEU A 29 4.83 -4.02 2.49
C LEU A 29 6.34 -4.27 2.29
N ARG A 30 7.15 -4.01 3.33
CA ARG A 30 8.59 -4.26 3.30
C ARG A 30 8.89 -5.75 3.11
N ARG A 31 8.15 -6.62 3.80
CA ARG A 31 8.32 -8.09 3.74
C ARG A 31 7.89 -8.66 2.39
N ARG A 32 6.77 -8.19 1.82
CA ARG A 32 6.22 -8.70 0.56
C ARG A 32 6.96 -8.21 -0.68
N PHE A 33 7.29 -6.92 -0.71
CA PHE A 33 7.80 -6.25 -1.91
C PHE A 33 9.28 -5.85 -1.80
N GLY A 34 9.95 -6.20 -0.70
CA GLY A 34 11.37 -5.89 -0.49
C GLY A 34 11.67 -4.40 -0.32
N LEU A 35 10.64 -3.59 -0.02
CA LEU A 35 10.73 -2.14 0.02
C LEU A 35 11.46 -1.64 1.27
N SER A 36 12.10 -0.47 1.14
CA SER A 36 12.54 0.33 2.28
C SER A 36 11.34 0.92 3.04
N ALA A 37 11.58 1.39 4.26
CA ALA A 37 10.54 2.08 5.04
C ALA A 37 10.00 3.32 4.33
N LEU A 38 10.88 4.07 3.64
CA LEU A 38 10.49 5.26 2.86
C LEU A 38 9.60 4.88 1.68
N GLU A 39 9.95 3.82 0.95
CA GLU A 39 9.15 3.32 -0.16
C GLU A 39 7.80 2.79 0.30
N ALA A 40 7.74 2.05 1.42
CA ALA A 40 6.49 1.59 2.00
C ALA A 40 5.57 2.75 2.40
N CYS A 41 6.10 3.86 2.93
CA CYS A 41 5.34 5.08 3.17
C CYS A 41 4.85 5.74 1.87
N ARG A 42 5.65 5.70 0.80
CA ARG A 42 5.21 6.17 -0.53
C ARG A 42 4.08 5.31 -1.09
N VAL A 43 4.14 3.99 -0.89
CA VAL A 43 3.08 3.05 -1.29
C VAL A 43 1.76 3.40 -0.60
N THR A 44 1.76 3.60 0.72
CA THR A 44 0.52 3.92 1.45
C THR A 44 -0.10 5.24 0.99
N ALA A 45 0.74 6.26 0.77
CA ALA A 45 0.30 7.54 0.22
C ALA A 45 -0.22 7.43 -1.22
N ALA A 46 0.41 6.60 -2.06
CA ALA A 46 -0.02 6.37 -3.44
C ALA A 46 -1.35 5.60 -3.49
N ALA A 47 -1.48 4.51 -2.74
CA ALA A 47 -2.69 3.71 -2.67
C ALA A 47 -3.90 4.51 -2.18
N GLY A 48 -3.71 5.38 -1.17
CA GLY A 48 -4.76 6.27 -0.68
C GLY A 48 -5.29 7.26 -1.72
N LYS A 49 -4.50 7.61 -2.74
CA LYS A 49 -4.95 8.44 -3.88
C LYS A 49 -5.69 7.63 -4.94
N MET A 50 -5.48 6.31 -4.98
CA MET A 50 -6.08 5.40 -5.97
C MET A 50 -7.45 4.88 -5.49
N THR A 51 -7.60 4.67 -4.18
CA THR A 51 -8.87 4.25 -3.58
C THR A 51 -9.70 5.49 -3.23
N THR A 52 -10.75 5.80 -4.01
CA THR A 52 -11.70 6.89 -3.74
C THR A 52 -12.73 6.56 -2.64
N ALA A 53 -12.40 5.70 -1.69
CA ALA A 53 -13.31 5.36 -0.59
C ALA A 53 -12.92 6.15 0.68
N PRO A 54 -13.73 7.13 1.13
CA PRO A 54 -13.50 7.80 2.41
C PRO A 54 -13.98 6.88 3.53
N GLU A 55 -13.08 6.09 4.11
CA GLU A 55 -13.31 5.51 5.44
C GLU A 55 -12.21 5.96 6.39
N ALA A 56 -12.25 7.27 6.66
CA ALA A 56 -11.92 7.77 7.98
C ALA A 56 -13.13 7.48 8.88
N LYS A 57 -13.15 6.32 9.53
CA LYS A 57 -13.96 6.12 10.74
C LYS A 57 -13.04 6.27 11.94
N LEU A 58 -13.05 7.47 12.53
CA LEU A 58 -12.71 7.76 13.91
C LEU A 58 -13.82 8.66 14.45
#